data_AF-A0A3S1XDF4-F1
#
_entry.id   AF-A0A3S1XDF4-F1
#
_cell.length_a   1.000
_cell.length_b   1.000
_cell.length_c   1.000
_cell.angle_alpha   90.00
_cell.angle_beta   90.00
_cell.angle_gamma   90.00
#
_symmetry.space_group_name_H-M   'P 1'
#
loop_
_entity.id
_entity.type
_entity.pdbx_description
1 polymer ?
#
loop_
_entity_poly.entity_id
_entity_poly.type
_entity_poly.pdbx_seq_one_letter_code
_entity_poly.pdbx_strand_id
1 'polypeptide(L)'
;PEGHGGEYFEYGKRPEKGLAVARMAAHITYLSEAALHRKFGRNLQDREALTFGFDADFQIESYLRHQGMTFVDRFDANTYLYLTRAMDYFDLVADHGGRLADAFAGTKTRFCLVSFTSDWLFPTEESRSIVHALNAAGASVSFVEIETDRGHDAFLLDEPELFAAINGFIGSAARARGLSA
;
A
#
# COMPACT_ATOMS: atom_id res chain seq x y z
N PRO A 1 -7.40 26.38 -13.44
CA PRO A 1 -7.16 25.19 -12.58
C PRO A 1 -6.03 25.49 -11.59
N GLU A 2 -6.12 25.04 -10.33
CA GLU A 2 -5.13 25.39 -9.29
C GLU A 2 -3.78 24.66 -9.40
N GLY A 3 -3.68 23.65 -10.27
CA GLY A 3 -2.44 22.90 -10.46
C GLY A 3 -1.37 23.62 -11.28
N HIS A 4 -1.72 24.64 -12.08
CA HIS A 4 -0.78 25.45 -12.86
C HIS A 4 0.35 24.66 -13.57
N GLY A 5 0.05 23.48 -14.14
CA GLY A 5 1.04 22.65 -14.82
C GLY A 5 2.18 22.12 -13.91
N GLY A 6 2.03 22.18 -12.59
CA GLY A 6 3.06 21.87 -11.61
C GLY A 6 3.71 23.11 -10.96
N GLU A 7 3.47 24.31 -11.48
CA GLU A 7 4.08 25.57 -10.99
C GLU A 7 3.22 26.28 -9.92
N TYR A 8 2.31 25.57 -9.25
CA TYR A 8 1.33 26.18 -8.32
C TYR A 8 1.96 26.97 -7.17
N PHE A 9 3.20 26.69 -6.79
CA PHE A 9 3.94 27.50 -5.80
C PHE A 9 4.18 28.94 -6.26
N GLU A 10 4.46 29.18 -7.54
CA GLU A 10 4.71 30.53 -8.09
C GLU A 10 3.45 31.41 -8.03
N TYR A 11 2.29 30.77 -8.08
CA TYR A 11 0.99 31.43 -8.02
C TYR A 11 0.41 31.47 -6.59
N GLY A 12 1.16 31.02 -5.58
CA GLY A 12 0.68 30.92 -4.20
C GLY A 12 -0.55 30.00 -4.06
N LYS A 13 -0.63 28.97 -4.90
CA LYS A 13 -1.73 28.00 -4.95
C LYS A 13 -1.29 26.63 -4.47
N ARG A 14 -2.27 25.81 -4.08
CA ARG A 14 -2.13 24.38 -3.82
C ARG A 14 -3.31 23.68 -4.48
N PRO A 15 -3.11 22.63 -5.30
CA PRO A 15 -4.22 21.92 -5.96
C PRO A 15 -4.91 20.95 -4.99
N GLU A 16 -5.45 21.48 -3.89
CA GLU A 16 -5.95 20.72 -2.74
C GLU A 16 -7.07 19.76 -3.13
N LYS A 17 -8.04 20.22 -3.93
CA LYS A 17 -9.17 19.40 -4.38
C LYS A 17 -8.72 18.20 -5.21
N GLY A 18 -7.78 18.41 -6.13
CA GLY A 18 -7.26 17.36 -7.00
C GLY A 18 -6.49 16.31 -6.20
N LEU A 19 -5.60 16.75 -5.30
CA LEU A 19 -4.83 15.86 -4.45
C LEU A 19 -5.71 15.09 -3.45
N ALA A 20 -6.74 15.73 -2.88
CA ALA A 20 -7.70 15.08 -2.01
C ALA A 20 -8.45 13.96 -2.74
N VAL A 21 -8.92 14.20 -3.97
CA VAL A 21 -9.60 13.18 -4.79
C VAL A 21 -8.65 12.01 -5.12
N ALA A 22 -7.42 12.30 -5.50
CA ALA A 22 -6.42 11.26 -5.74
C ALA A 22 -6.18 10.41 -4.48
N ARG A 23 -6.06 11.05 -3.31
CA ARG A 23 -5.92 10.35 -2.03
C ARG A 23 -7.15 9.51 -1.71
N MET A 24 -8.36 10.02 -1.91
CA MET A 24 -9.59 9.25 -1.67
C MET A 24 -9.64 7.98 -2.52
N ALA A 25 -9.33 8.09 -3.81
CA ALA A 25 -9.30 6.95 -4.72
C ALA A 25 -8.29 5.88 -4.27
N ALA A 26 -7.06 6.30 -3.93
CA ALA A 26 -6.04 5.39 -3.45
C ALA A 26 -6.38 4.80 -2.06
N HIS A 27 -7.06 5.55 -1.19
CA HIS A 27 -7.44 5.07 0.14
C HIS A 27 -8.47 3.93 0.08
N ILE A 28 -9.31 3.91 -0.95
CA ILE A 28 -10.19 2.76 -1.20
C ILE A 28 -9.34 1.52 -1.44
N THR A 29 -8.29 1.61 -2.27
CA THR A 29 -7.44 0.46 -2.62
C THR A 29 -6.54 -0.02 -1.48
N TYR A 30 -6.42 0.70 -0.37
CA TYR A 30 -5.61 0.25 0.76
C TYR A 30 -6.35 -0.65 1.74
N LEU A 31 -7.68 -0.60 1.71
CA LEU A 31 -8.55 -1.40 2.58
C LEU A 31 -9.22 -2.51 1.78
N SER A 32 -9.61 -3.60 2.45
CA SER A 32 -10.46 -4.60 1.80
C SER A 32 -11.91 -4.14 1.74
N GLU A 33 -12.67 -4.72 0.80
CA GLU A 33 -14.12 -4.56 0.74
C GLU A 33 -14.79 -4.94 2.06
N ALA A 34 -14.38 -6.05 2.68
CA ALA A 34 -14.94 -6.52 3.95
C ALA A 34 -14.69 -5.52 5.09
N ALA A 35 -13.51 -4.90 5.15
CA ALA A 35 -13.20 -3.88 6.14
C ALA A 35 -14.05 -2.62 5.94
N LEU A 36 -14.20 -2.16 4.69
CA LEU A 36 -15.05 -1.01 4.36
C LEU A 36 -16.53 -1.29 4.72
N HIS A 37 -17.04 -2.46 4.36
CA HIS A 37 -18.42 -2.85 4.64
C HIS A 37 -18.68 -2.97 6.15
N ARG A 38 -17.80 -3.65 6.89
CA ARG A 38 -17.89 -3.78 8.35
C ARG A 38 -17.87 -2.43 9.05
N LYS A 39 -17.03 -1.50 8.58
CA LYS A 39 -16.84 -0.20 9.22
C LYS A 39 -17.96 0.80 8.92
N PHE A 40 -18.49 0.81 7.70
CA PHE A 40 -19.41 1.86 7.25
C PHE A 40 -20.78 1.35 6.77
N GLY A 41 -20.83 0.14 6.19
CA GLY A 41 -22.03 -0.40 5.56
C GLY A 41 -22.69 0.61 4.61
N ARG A 42 -23.99 0.83 4.79
CA ARG A 42 -24.77 1.90 4.13
C ARG A 42 -25.25 2.96 5.12
N ASN A 43 -24.50 3.17 6.21
CA ASN A 43 -24.90 4.08 7.27
C ASN A 43 -24.81 5.53 6.80
N LEU A 44 -25.83 6.33 7.14
CA LEU A 44 -25.87 7.75 6.86
C LEU A 44 -25.01 8.55 7.84
N GLN A 45 -24.46 9.68 7.38
CA GLN A 45 -23.69 10.61 8.20
C GLN A 45 -24.64 11.66 8.80
N ASP A 46 -24.81 11.65 10.12
CA ASP A 46 -25.57 12.65 10.90
C ASP A 46 -26.99 12.94 10.37
N ARG A 47 -27.64 11.95 9.74
CA ARG A 47 -28.94 12.07 9.06
C ARG A 47 -29.78 10.80 9.15
N GLU A 48 -31.10 10.95 9.04
CA GLU A 48 -32.06 9.83 9.07
C GLU A 48 -32.58 9.41 7.68
N ALA A 49 -32.44 10.26 6.66
CA ALA A 49 -32.93 10.01 5.31
C ALA A 49 -31.95 10.48 4.24
N LEU A 50 -32.03 9.83 3.07
CA LEU A 50 -31.26 10.21 1.88
C LEU A 50 -31.66 11.60 1.40
N THR A 51 -30.67 12.36 0.96
CA THR A 51 -30.90 13.63 0.29
C THR A 51 -30.57 13.47 -1.19
N PHE A 52 -31.39 14.01 -2.10
CA PHE A 52 -31.11 13.92 -3.54
C PHE A 52 -30.10 15.01 -3.97
N GLY A 53 -29.09 15.27 -3.14
CA GLY A 53 -28.02 16.25 -3.37
C GLY A 53 -26.70 15.59 -3.77
N PHE A 54 -25.65 16.41 -3.93
CA PHE A 54 -24.29 15.95 -4.26
C PHE A 54 -23.32 16.06 -3.05
N ASP A 55 -23.87 16.29 -1.85
CA ASP A 55 -23.11 16.27 -0.60
C ASP A 55 -22.90 14.83 -0.10
N ALA A 56 -22.02 14.66 0.89
CA ALA A 56 -21.79 13.36 1.50
C ALA A 56 -23.01 12.95 2.33
N ASP A 57 -23.68 11.88 1.92
CA ASP A 57 -24.82 11.31 2.64
C ASP A 57 -24.39 10.10 3.49
N PHE A 58 -23.35 9.37 3.06
CA PHE A 58 -22.86 8.19 3.75
C PHE A 58 -21.62 8.46 4.60
N GLN A 59 -21.49 7.71 5.70
CA GLN A 59 -20.33 7.82 6.59
C GLN A 59 -19.00 7.55 5.87
N ILE A 60 -18.99 6.63 4.90
CA ILE A 60 -17.79 6.35 4.08
C ILE A 60 -17.34 7.56 3.26
N GLU A 61 -18.28 8.35 2.72
CA GLU A 61 -17.97 9.55 1.94
C GLU A 61 -17.36 10.62 2.84
N SER A 62 -17.97 10.85 4.01
CA SER A 62 -17.45 11.77 5.03
C SER A 62 -16.04 11.37 5.48
N TYR A 63 -15.85 10.07 5.76
CA TYR A 63 -14.56 9.50 6.14
C TYR A 63 -13.49 9.71 5.06
N LEU A 64 -13.78 9.36 3.80
CA LEU A 64 -12.83 9.52 2.69
C LEU A 64 -12.51 11.00 2.46
N ARG A 65 -13.50 11.89 2.49
CA ARG A 65 -13.27 13.34 2.39
C ARG A 65 -12.33 13.84 3.49
N HIS A 66 -12.56 13.41 4.74
CA HIS A 66 -11.69 13.75 5.86
C HIS A 66 -10.25 13.20 5.66
N GLN A 67 -10.09 11.94 5.26
CA GLN A 67 -8.77 11.36 4.97
C GLN A 67 -8.06 12.10 3.82
N GLY A 68 -8.80 12.51 2.80
CA GLY A 68 -8.29 13.31 1.68
C GLY A 68 -7.76 14.66 2.15
N MET A 69 -8.53 15.41 2.93
CA MET A 69 -8.13 16.73 3.45
C MET A 69 -6.90 16.65 4.37
N THR A 70 -6.92 15.73 5.34
CA THR A 70 -5.79 15.53 6.28
C THR A 70 -4.49 15.15 5.56
N PHE A 71 -4.58 14.48 4.41
CA PHE A 71 -3.42 14.16 3.59
C PHE A 71 -2.85 15.38 2.86
N VAL A 72 -3.72 16.22 2.29
CA VAL A 72 -3.33 17.43 1.56
C VAL A 72 -2.50 18.38 2.43
N ASP A 73 -2.80 18.47 3.72
CA ASP A 73 -2.07 19.34 4.64
C ASP A 73 -0.58 18.98 4.77
N ARG A 74 -0.24 17.69 4.58
CA ARG A 74 1.09 17.14 4.83
C ARG A 74 1.80 16.60 3.60
N PHE A 75 1.19 16.70 2.41
CA PHE A 75 1.74 16.14 1.18
C PHE A 75 1.67 17.10 0.01
N ASP A 76 2.68 17.03 -0.86
CA ASP A 76 2.82 17.88 -2.03
C ASP A 76 2.32 17.16 -3.29
N ALA A 77 1.60 17.88 -4.17
CA ALA A 77 0.94 17.28 -5.32
C ALA A 77 1.93 16.81 -6.39
N ASN A 78 2.99 17.58 -6.68
CA ASN A 78 4.05 17.15 -7.58
C ASN A 78 4.75 15.91 -7.02
N THR A 79 5.11 15.91 -5.75
CA THR A 79 5.70 14.75 -5.07
C THR A 79 4.83 13.51 -5.22
N TYR A 80 3.51 13.64 -5.04
CA TYR A 80 2.56 12.54 -5.27
C TYR A 80 2.62 12.01 -6.71
N LEU A 81 2.60 12.90 -7.71
CA LEU A 81 2.70 12.52 -9.12
C LEU A 81 4.00 11.76 -9.43
N TYR A 82 5.14 12.25 -8.93
CA TYR A 82 6.44 11.62 -9.19
C TYR A 82 6.57 10.26 -8.51
N LEU A 83 6.10 10.11 -7.27
CA LEU A 83 6.13 8.83 -6.57
C LEU A 83 5.21 7.79 -7.23
N THR A 84 3.97 8.16 -7.59
CA THR A 84 3.07 7.25 -8.30
C THR A 84 3.63 6.84 -9.65
N ARG A 85 4.21 7.77 -10.42
CA ARG A 85 4.92 7.45 -11.67
C ARG A 85 6.08 6.49 -11.47
N ALA A 86 6.88 6.69 -10.41
CA ALA A 86 8.00 5.81 -10.11
C ALA A 86 7.53 4.39 -9.76
N MET A 87 6.42 4.27 -9.02
CA MET A 87 5.80 2.97 -8.72
C MET A 87 5.27 2.30 -9.99
N ASP A 88 4.53 3.02 -10.83
CA ASP A 88 3.93 2.48 -12.07
C ASP A 88 4.99 2.02 -13.09
N TYR A 89 6.16 2.67 -13.09
CA TYR A 89 7.22 2.41 -14.07
C TYR A 89 8.22 1.37 -13.61
N PHE A 90 8.13 0.90 -12.37
CA PHE A 90 9.05 -0.10 -11.86
C PHE A 90 8.79 -1.46 -12.53
N ASP A 91 9.76 -1.94 -13.29
CA ASP A 91 9.74 -3.28 -13.89
C ASP A 91 11.09 -3.97 -13.70
N LEU A 92 11.19 -4.72 -12.59
CA LEU A 92 12.39 -5.47 -12.25
C LEU A 92 12.73 -6.56 -13.29
N VAL A 93 11.73 -7.06 -14.01
CA VAL A 93 11.94 -8.13 -14.99
C VAL A 93 12.58 -7.56 -16.25
N ALA A 94 12.08 -6.42 -16.74
CA ALA A 94 12.66 -5.72 -17.88
C ALA A 94 14.12 -5.32 -17.62
N ASP A 95 14.41 -4.82 -16.42
CA ASP A 95 15.76 -4.38 -16.03
C ASP A 95 16.78 -5.54 -15.95
N HIS A 96 16.30 -6.77 -15.81
CA HIS A 96 17.14 -7.97 -15.64
C HIS A 96 16.98 -9.01 -16.76
N GLY A 97 16.82 -8.55 -18.00
CA GLY A 97 16.91 -9.42 -19.17
C GLY A 97 15.69 -10.33 -19.38
N GLY A 98 14.54 -9.96 -18.82
CA GLY A 98 13.26 -10.61 -19.08
C GLY A 98 12.94 -11.79 -18.16
N ARG A 99 13.78 -12.11 -17.17
CA ARG A 99 13.50 -13.17 -16.19
C ARG A 99 13.73 -12.65 -14.78
N LEU A 100 12.69 -12.70 -13.95
CA LEU A 100 12.75 -12.20 -12.57
C LEU A 100 13.86 -12.85 -11.73
N ALA A 101 14.17 -14.14 -11.95
CA ALA A 101 15.22 -14.84 -11.21
C ALA A 101 16.62 -14.23 -11.43
N ASP A 102 16.86 -13.64 -12.60
CA ASP A 102 18.15 -13.02 -12.93
C ASP A 102 18.43 -11.77 -12.09
N ALA A 103 17.37 -11.11 -11.58
CA ALA A 103 17.49 -10.01 -10.63
C ALA A 103 18.10 -10.44 -9.28
N PHE A 104 18.04 -11.74 -8.97
CA PHE A 104 18.51 -12.30 -7.70
C PHE A 104 19.76 -13.18 -7.85
N ALA A 105 20.32 -13.31 -9.06
CA ALA A 105 21.46 -14.17 -9.32
C ALA A 105 22.67 -13.82 -8.44
N GLY A 106 23.20 -14.82 -7.72
CA GLY A 106 24.39 -14.65 -6.87
C GLY A 106 24.16 -13.81 -5.60
N THR A 107 22.91 -13.50 -5.25
CA THR A 107 22.60 -12.75 -4.04
C THR A 107 23.05 -13.49 -2.78
N LYS A 108 23.59 -12.74 -1.81
CA LYS A 108 23.91 -13.23 -0.46
C LYS A 108 22.84 -12.82 0.56
N THR A 109 21.81 -12.11 0.10
CA THR A 109 20.74 -11.59 0.95
C THR A 109 19.79 -12.73 1.33
N ARG A 110 19.36 -12.72 2.60
CA ARG A 110 18.22 -13.53 3.05
C ARG A 110 16.97 -12.68 2.89
N PHE A 111 15.93 -13.26 2.31
CA PHE A 111 14.67 -12.60 2.01
C PHE A 111 13.56 -13.10 2.93
N CYS A 112 12.68 -12.19 3.35
CA CYS A 112 11.44 -12.50 4.02
C CYS A 112 10.33 -11.79 3.25
N LEU A 113 9.41 -12.55 2.67
CA LEU A 113 8.25 -12.02 1.98
C LEU A 113 7.01 -12.29 2.83
N VAL A 114 6.21 -11.25 3.02
CA VAL A 114 4.94 -11.31 3.73
C VAL A 114 3.87 -10.75 2.82
N SER A 115 2.74 -11.44 2.73
CA SER A 115 1.57 -11.01 1.95
C SER A 115 0.31 -11.12 2.80
N PHE A 116 -0.75 -10.44 2.39
CA PHE A 116 -2.03 -10.41 3.09
C PHE A 116 -3.15 -10.89 2.16
N THR A 117 -3.98 -11.82 2.62
CA THR A 117 -5.00 -12.48 1.76
C THR A 117 -6.03 -11.52 1.16
N SER A 118 -6.26 -10.36 1.79
CA SER A 118 -7.19 -9.33 1.32
C SER A 118 -6.53 -8.14 0.61
N ASP A 119 -5.21 -8.17 0.40
CA ASP A 119 -4.53 -7.14 -0.39
C ASP A 119 -4.81 -7.34 -1.88
N TRP A 120 -5.58 -6.42 -2.45
CA TRP A 120 -5.85 -6.34 -3.90
C TRP A 120 -4.94 -5.36 -4.65
N LEU A 121 -4.13 -4.56 -3.96
CA LEU A 121 -3.19 -3.62 -4.57
C LEU A 121 -1.86 -4.32 -4.88
N PHE A 122 -1.40 -5.18 -3.98
CA PHE A 122 -0.26 -6.07 -4.17
C PHE A 122 -0.65 -7.51 -3.82
N PRO A 123 -1.34 -8.22 -4.74
CA PRO A 123 -1.89 -9.54 -4.46
C PRO A 123 -0.84 -10.58 -4.06
N THR A 124 -1.23 -11.56 -3.24
CA THR A 124 -0.33 -12.64 -2.82
C THR A 124 0.30 -13.40 -4.01
N GLU A 125 -0.40 -13.51 -5.14
CA GLU A 125 0.14 -14.16 -6.34
C GLU A 125 1.43 -13.50 -6.85
N GLU A 126 1.54 -12.18 -6.78
CA GLU A 126 2.74 -11.45 -7.16
C GLU A 126 3.89 -11.73 -6.17
N SER A 127 3.59 -11.77 -4.87
CA SER A 127 4.57 -12.16 -3.85
C SER A 127 5.07 -13.59 -4.06
N ARG A 128 4.18 -14.54 -4.39
CA ARG A 128 4.55 -15.92 -4.72
C ARG A 128 5.44 -15.98 -5.96
N SER A 129 5.18 -15.13 -6.96
CA SER A 129 6.03 -15.03 -8.15
C SER A 129 7.47 -14.60 -7.80
N ILE A 130 7.64 -13.65 -6.88
CA ILE A 130 8.96 -13.25 -6.36
C ILE A 130 9.62 -14.41 -5.58
N VAL A 131 8.87 -15.12 -4.74
CA VAL A 131 9.38 -16.29 -4.00
C VAL A 131 9.87 -17.39 -4.95
N HIS A 132 9.12 -17.68 -6.02
CA HIS A 132 9.55 -18.64 -7.04
C HIS A 132 10.84 -18.20 -7.74
N ALA A 133 10.95 -16.91 -8.10
CA ALA A 133 12.15 -16.37 -8.70
C ALA A 133 13.38 -16.44 -7.77
N LEU A 134 13.21 -16.10 -6.49
CA LEU A 134 14.24 -16.22 -5.47
C LEU A 134 14.71 -17.67 -5.30
N ASN A 135 13.77 -18.62 -5.22
CA ASN A 135 14.09 -20.04 -5.15
C ASN A 135 14.84 -20.52 -6.40
N ALA A 136 14.42 -20.11 -7.59
CA ALA A 136 15.08 -20.45 -8.86
C ALA A 136 16.52 -19.91 -8.93
N ALA A 137 16.77 -18.75 -8.31
CA ALA A 137 18.11 -18.16 -8.18
C ALA A 137 18.97 -18.79 -7.07
N GLY A 138 18.43 -19.76 -6.30
CA GLY A 138 19.10 -20.36 -5.16
C GLY A 138 19.22 -19.45 -3.93
N ALA A 139 18.40 -18.40 -3.87
CA ALA A 139 18.40 -17.45 -2.75
C ALA A 139 17.70 -18.03 -1.51
N SER A 140 18.16 -17.62 -0.32
CA SER A 140 17.48 -17.96 0.93
C SER A 140 16.23 -17.09 1.10
N VAL A 141 15.05 -17.68 0.93
CA VAL A 141 13.77 -16.98 1.09
C VAL A 141 12.87 -17.66 2.12
N SER A 142 12.18 -16.86 2.93
CA SER A 142 11.04 -17.26 3.75
C SER A 142 9.80 -16.54 3.27
N PHE A 143 8.67 -17.22 3.27
CA PHE A 143 7.40 -16.65 2.83
C PHE A 143 6.29 -17.00 3.82
N VAL A 144 5.47 -16.00 4.14
CA VAL A 144 4.24 -16.18 4.91
C VAL A 144 3.11 -15.38 4.26
N GLU A 145 1.96 -16.01 4.16
CA GLU A 145 0.70 -15.36 3.81
C GLU A 145 -0.12 -15.23 5.09
N ILE A 146 -0.49 -14.01 5.43
CA ILE A 146 -1.26 -13.67 6.64
C ILE A 146 -2.72 -13.51 6.24
N GLU A 147 -3.58 -14.27 6.91
CA GLU A 147 -5.01 -14.15 6.73
C GLU A 147 -5.53 -12.93 7.51
N THR A 148 -5.96 -11.91 6.78
CA THR A 148 -6.50 -10.68 7.38
C THR A 148 -7.48 -10.04 6.41
N ASP A 149 -8.44 -9.30 6.93
CA ASP A 149 -9.39 -8.52 6.12
C ASP A 149 -9.03 -7.04 6.05
N ARG A 150 -7.81 -6.65 6.44
CA ARG A 150 -7.44 -5.24 6.53
C ARG A 150 -6.87 -4.65 5.24
N GLY A 151 -6.73 -5.45 4.19
CA GLY A 151 -6.20 -5.03 2.89
C GLY A 151 -4.69 -4.77 2.94
N HIS A 152 -4.23 -3.92 2.02
CA HIS A 152 -2.83 -3.52 1.93
C HIS A 152 -2.32 -2.88 3.22
N ASP A 153 -3.11 -2.02 3.86
CA ASP A 153 -2.70 -1.30 5.07
C ASP A 153 -2.48 -2.21 6.29
N ALA A 154 -2.74 -3.52 6.19
CA ALA A 154 -2.51 -4.48 7.28
C ALA A 154 -1.12 -4.37 7.91
N PHE A 155 -0.06 -4.13 7.12
CA PHE A 155 1.30 -3.99 7.67
C PHE A 155 1.53 -2.74 8.54
N LEU A 156 0.63 -1.76 8.48
CA LEU A 156 0.66 -0.55 9.31
C LEU A 156 -0.21 -0.69 10.57
N LEU A 157 -0.91 -1.83 10.73
CA LEU A 157 -1.85 -2.10 11.81
C LEU A 157 -1.29 -3.14 12.78
N ASP A 158 -2.02 -3.38 13.86
CA ASP A 158 -1.65 -4.40 14.83
C ASP A 158 -1.92 -5.81 14.27
N GLU A 159 -0.90 -6.39 13.64
CA GLU A 159 -0.91 -7.73 13.05
C GLU A 159 0.06 -8.65 13.81
N PRO A 160 -0.39 -9.39 14.83
CA PRO A 160 0.48 -10.24 15.65
C PRO A 160 1.28 -11.27 14.84
N GLU A 161 0.67 -11.83 13.80
CA GLU A 161 1.32 -12.81 12.90
C GLU A 161 2.46 -12.19 12.10
N LEU A 162 2.29 -10.93 11.64
CA LEU A 162 3.34 -10.18 10.96
C LEU A 162 4.53 -9.94 11.89
N PHE A 163 4.28 -9.47 13.11
CA PHE A 163 5.34 -9.22 14.09
C PHE A 163 6.05 -10.52 14.47
N ALA A 164 5.32 -11.61 14.67
CA ALA A 164 5.90 -12.92 14.96
C ALA A 164 6.81 -13.41 13.82
N ALA A 165 6.36 -13.28 12.56
CA ALA A 165 7.13 -13.68 11.38
C ALA A 165 8.42 -12.85 11.23
N ILE A 166 8.32 -11.51 11.35
CA ILE A 166 9.47 -10.60 11.27
C ILE A 166 10.47 -10.88 12.39
N ASN A 167 10.00 -11.02 13.64
CA ASN A 167 10.87 -11.33 14.78
C ASN A 167 11.57 -12.68 14.62
N GLY A 168 10.85 -13.71 14.17
CA GLY A 168 11.42 -15.03 13.88
C GLY A 168 12.50 -14.96 12.80
N PHE A 169 12.24 -14.23 11.72
CA PHE A 169 13.18 -14.05 10.62
C PHE A 169 14.44 -13.29 11.05
N ILE A 170 14.28 -12.13 11.69
CA ILE A 170 15.41 -11.30 12.17
C ILE A 170 16.21 -12.06 13.23
N GLY A 171 15.56 -12.71 14.19
CA GLY A 171 16.23 -13.51 15.21
C GLY A 171 17.02 -14.69 14.63
N SER A 172 16.46 -15.36 13.60
CA SER A 172 17.18 -16.39 12.84
C SER A 172 18.39 -15.82 12.07
N ALA A 173 18.26 -14.63 11.50
CA ALA A 173 19.35 -13.93 10.83
C ALA A 173 20.46 -13.50 11.79
N ALA A 174 20.10 -13.00 12.98
CA ALA A 174 21.03 -12.66 14.04
C ALA A 174 21.83 -13.88 14.52
N ARG A 175 21.15 -14.99 14.84
CA ARG A 175 21.80 -16.24 15.27
C ARG A 175 22.76 -16.81 14.22
N ALA A 176 22.37 -16.77 12.93
CA ALA A 176 23.24 -17.20 11.84
C ALA A 176 24.53 -16.37 11.71
N ARG A 177 24.55 -15.15 12.28
CA ARG A 177 25.72 -14.26 12.37
C ARG A 177 26.41 -14.29 13.74
N GLY A 178 26.00 -15.18 14.65
CA GLY A 178 26.56 -15.26 16.00
C GLY A 178 26.17 -14.10 16.92
N LEU A 179 25.11 -13.35 16.59
CA LEU A 179 24.57 -12.29 17.44
C LEU A 179 23.53 -12.88 18.41
N SER A 180 23.53 -12.42 19.66
CA SER A 180 22.44 -12.72 20.61
C SER A 180 21.16 -12.07 20.11
N ALA A 181 20.12 -12.90 19.93
CA ALA A 181 18.79 -12.46 19.51
C ALA A 181 18.04 -11.77 20.66
#